data_AF-A0A8C5F2R3-F1
#
_entry.id   AF-A0A8C5F2R3-F1
#
_cell.length_a   1.000
_cell.length_b   1.000
_cell.length_c   1.000
_cell.angle_alpha   90.00
_cell.angle_beta   90.00
_cell.angle_gamma   90.00
#
_symmetry.space_group_name_H-M   'P 1'
#
loop_
_entity.id
_entity.type
_entity.pdbx_description
1 polymer ?
#
loop_
_entity_poly.entity_id
_entity_poly.type
_entity_poly.pdbx_seq_one_letter_code
_entity_poly.pdbx_strand_id
1 'polypeptide(L)'
;LHPYISKGYTAGKAYATAHSWQLPQIVIVDVKPPFWANTCSKLCEALENFFCLACSLAGPCRIPLLSLYVVQNQHECLLPFVQVKGSFPRLQTCISELRSLPREGSFQQKGDRVMQAVQDGLQQFKQYTRHMLAGGSVNSSVEVSRVLGR
;
A
#
# COMPACT_ATOMS: atom_id res chain seq x y z
N LEU A 1 42.62 -41.81 26.89
CA LEU A 1 42.72 -41.20 25.53
C LEU A 1 41.96 -42.07 24.55
N HIS A 2 40.81 -41.62 24.05
CA HIS A 2 40.11 -42.21 22.91
C HIS A 2 39.36 -41.07 22.22
N PRO A 3 39.69 -40.68 20.97
CA PRO A 3 39.10 -39.49 20.37
C PRO A 3 38.13 -39.81 19.20
N TYR A 4 37.31 -38.79 18.91
CA TYR A 4 36.52 -38.52 17.70
C TYR A 4 35.05 -39.00 17.61
N ILE A 5 34.20 -38.23 18.30
CA ILE A 5 33.18 -37.31 17.76
C ILE A 5 32.36 -37.79 16.54
N SER A 6 31.09 -38.03 16.82
CA SER A 6 29.97 -38.14 15.88
C SER A 6 29.21 -36.80 15.76
N LYS A 7 28.80 -36.48 14.53
CA LYS A 7 27.72 -35.57 14.03
C LYS A 7 28.27 -34.85 12.79
N GLY A 8 27.77 -35.07 11.58
CA GLY A 8 26.36 -35.19 11.20
C GLY A 8 25.86 -33.82 10.77
N TYR A 9 25.22 -33.80 9.59
CA TYR A 9 24.44 -32.74 8.95
C TYR A 9 25.06 -32.07 7.71
N THR A 10 24.44 -32.50 6.61
CA THR A 10 24.49 -32.06 5.23
C THR A 10 24.50 -30.55 5.07
N ALA A 11 25.37 -30.08 4.18
CA ALA A 11 25.37 -28.73 3.63
C ALA A 11 24.02 -28.42 2.96
N GLY A 12 23.07 -27.90 3.73
CA GLY A 12 21.94 -27.18 3.20
C GLY A 12 22.45 -25.89 2.59
N LYS A 13 22.56 -25.85 1.26
CA LYS A 13 22.68 -24.58 0.54
C LYS A 13 21.55 -23.69 1.04
N ALA A 14 21.91 -22.61 1.73
CA ALA A 14 20.98 -21.52 1.96
C ALA A 14 20.57 -21.02 0.59
N TYR A 15 19.41 -21.45 0.13
CA TYR A 15 18.70 -20.79 -0.95
C TYR A 15 18.52 -19.36 -0.43
N ALA A 16 19.34 -18.44 -0.92
CA ALA A 16 18.99 -17.05 -0.90
C ALA A 16 17.68 -16.97 -1.70
N THR A 17 16.56 -17.19 -1.02
CA THR A 17 15.26 -16.85 -1.55
C THR A 17 15.42 -15.41 -1.95
N ALA A 18 15.35 -15.15 -3.26
CA ALA A 18 15.12 -13.82 -3.77
C ALA A 18 13.87 -13.34 -3.04
N HIS A 19 14.08 -12.63 -1.93
CA HIS A 19 13.04 -11.94 -1.23
C HIS A 19 12.61 -10.91 -2.27
N SER A 20 11.53 -11.23 -3.01
CA SER A 20 10.85 -10.26 -3.83
C SER A 20 10.49 -9.13 -2.88
N TRP A 21 11.33 -8.09 -2.84
CA TRP A 21 11.14 -6.93 -1.99
C TRP A 21 9.77 -6.39 -2.35
N GLN A 22 8.81 -6.67 -1.48
CA GLN A 22 7.44 -6.24 -1.67
C GLN A 22 7.48 -4.73 -1.44
N LEU A 23 7.39 -3.96 -2.53
CA LEU A 23 7.56 -2.52 -2.43
C LEU A 23 6.38 -1.93 -1.66
N PRO A 24 6.62 -0.98 -0.74
CA PRO A 24 5.58 -0.10 -0.24
C PRO A 24 4.79 0.50 -1.39
N GLN A 25 3.46 0.54 -1.27
CA GLN A 25 2.58 1.03 -2.33
C GLN A 25 1.86 2.31 -1.91
N ILE A 26 1.83 3.27 -2.83
CA ILE A 26 0.93 4.43 -2.80
C ILE A 26 -0.12 4.22 -3.88
N VAL A 27 -1.38 4.15 -3.47
CA VAL A 27 -2.52 4.07 -4.39
C VAL A 27 -3.18 5.44 -4.47
N ILE A 28 -3.31 5.97 -5.67
CA ILE A 28 -3.98 7.25 -5.94
C ILE A 28 -5.25 6.97 -6.73
N VAL A 29 -6.40 7.25 -6.12
CA VAL A 29 -7.72 7.09 -6.75
C VAL A 29 -8.16 8.42 -7.35
N ASP A 30 -8.38 8.44 -8.67
CA ASP A 30 -8.91 9.62 -9.36
C ASP A 30 -10.44 9.64 -9.27
N VAL A 31 -10.96 10.57 -8.47
CA VAL A 31 -12.38 10.74 -8.20
C VAL A 31 -12.90 11.88 -9.07
N LYS A 32 -13.27 11.54 -10.30
CA LYS A 32 -13.79 12.48 -11.30
C LYS A 32 -15.16 12.05 -11.82
N PRO A 33 -16.16 12.95 -11.77
CA PRO A 33 -17.40 12.78 -12.51
C PRO A 33 -17.17 12.76 -14.02
N PRO A 34 -18.08 12.11 -14.78
CA PRO A 34 -19.23 11.33 -14.28
C PRO A 34 -18.85 9.90 -13.84
N PHE A 35 -17.62 9.44 -14.13
CA PHE A 35 -17.22 8.03 -14.01
C PHE A 35 -17.22 7.51 -12.58
N TRP A 36 -16.96 8.38 -11.60
CA TRP A 36 -16.92 7.99 -10.19
C TRP A 36 -18.25 7.38 -9.71
N ALA A 37 -19.40 7.91 -10.15
CA ALA A 37 -20.71 7.40 -9.76
C ALA A 37 -20.90 5.91 -10.08
N ASN A 38 -20.32 5.45 -11.20
CA ASN A 38 -20.42 4.07 -11.67
C ASN A 38 -19.26 3.18 -11.21
N THR A 39 -18.11 3.79 -10.89
CA THR A 39 -16.88 3.08 -10.55
C THR A 39 -16.72 2.89 -9.04
N CYS A 40 -17.21 3.83 -8.22
CA CYS A 40 -17.00 3.87 -6.77
C CYS A 40 -17.35 2.55 -6.09
N SER A 41 -18.55 2.01 -6.34
CA SER A 41 -18.99 0.75 -5.71
C SER A 41 -18.11 -0.43 -6.11
N LYS A 42 -17.79 -0.55 -7.40
CA LYS A 42 -16.94 -1.63 -7.93
C LYS A 42 -15.53 -1.57 -7.40
N LEU A 43 -14.97 -0.36 -7.30
CA LEU A 43 -13.64 -0.15 -6.73
C LEU A 43 -13.61 -0.47 -5.24
N CYS A 44 -14.59 0.01 -4.46
CA CYS A 44 -14.68 -0.28 -3.04
C CYS A 44 -14.80 -1.79 -2.78
N GLU A 45 -15.65 -2.49 -3.54
CA GLU A 45 -15.79 -3.94 -3.45
C GLU A 45 -14.50 -4.68 -3.83
N ALA A 46 -13.84 -4.26 -4.92
CA ALA A 46 -12.56 -4.86 -5.33
C ALA A 46 -11.46 -4.64 -4.28
N LEU A 47 -11.36 -3.45 -3.70
CA LEU A 47 -10.42 -3.13 -2.63
C LEU A 47 -10.72 -3.93 -1.35
N GLU A 48 -11.99 -4.05 -1.00
CA GLU A 48 -12.45 -4.82 0.16
C GLU A 48 -12.07 -6.30 0.03
N ASN A 49 -12.36 -6.91 -1.12
CA ASN A 49 -11.97 -8.27 -1.44
C ASN A 49 -10.45 -8.43 -1.43
N PHE A 50 -9.73 -7.51 -2.06
CA PHE A 50 -8.28 -7.50 -2.09
C PHE A 50 -7.68 -7.43 -0.68
N PHE A 51 -8.15 -6.53 0.18
CA PHE A 51 -7.66 -6.41 1.56
C PHE A 51 -8.03 -7.61 2.41
N CYS A 52 -9.23 -8.17 2.26
CA CYS A 52 -9.62 -9.39 2.95
C CYS A 52 -8.64 -10.53 2.65
N LEU A 53 -8.30 -10.72 1.37
CA LEU A 53 -7.31 -11.70 0.92
C LEU A 53 -5.91 -11.36 1.44
N ALA A 54 -5.44 -10.13 1.25
CA ALA A 54 -4.10 -9.69 1.61
C ALA A 54 -3.83 -9.76 3.13
N CYS A 55 -4.85 -9.55 3.95
CA CYS A 55 -4.77 -9.69 5.41
C CYS A 55 -4.83 -11.15 5.88
N SER A 56 -5.58 -12.01 5.19
CA SER A 56 -5.88 -13.39 5.64
C SER A 56 -4.92 -14.45 5.11
N LEU A 57 -4.20 -14.17 4.01
CA LEU A 57 -3.26 -15.13 3.43
C LEU A 57 -2.10 -15.43 4.40
N ALA A 58 -1.81 -16.74 4.54
CA ALA A 58 -0.66 -17.22 5.28
C ALA A 58 0.65 -16.81 4.60
N GLY A 59 1.71 -16.63 5.40
CA GLY A 59 3.02 -16.21 4.91
C GLY A 59 3.19 -14.68 4.74
N PRO A 60 4.28 -14.25 4.08
CA PRO A 60 4.59 -12.84 3.86
C PRO A 60 3.56 -12.16 2.94
N CYS A 61 3.09 -10.98 3.35
CA CYS A 61 2.13 -10.21 2.57
C CYS A 61 2.76 -9.69 1.27
N ARG A 62 2.00 -9.72 0.16
CA ARG A 62 2.48 -9.22 -1.14
C ARG A 62 2.56 -7.68 -1.24
N ILE A 63 1.83 -7.01 -0.37
CA ILE A 63 1.80 -5.55 -0.27
C ILE A 63 1.91 -5.28 1.22
N PRO A 64 3.13 -5.30 1.81
CA PRO A 64 3.29 -5.26 3.25
C PRO A 64 2.91 -3.89 3.80
N LEU A 65 3.04 -2.83 2.99
CA LEU A 65 2.79 -1.46 3.37
C LEU A 65 2.01 -0.73 2.30
N LEU A 66 0.94 -0.04 2.69
CA LEU A 66 0.04 0.66 1.77
C LEU A 66 -0.33 2.04 2.30
N SER A 67 -0.38 3.02 1.41
CA SER A 67 -1.02 4.31 1.61
C SER A 67 -2.03 4.57 0.49
N LEU A 68 -3.14 5.23 0.79
CA LEU A 68 -4.21 5.53 -0.16
C LEU A 68 -4.54 7.03 -0.15
N TYR A 69 -4.51 7.60 -1.35
CA TYR A 69 -4.86 8.97 -1.64
C TYR A 69 -6.04 9.04 -2.59
N VAL A 70 -6.80 10.10 -2.47
CA VAL A 70 -7.86 10.48 -3.38
C VAL A 70 -7.52 11.81 -4.01
N VAL A 71 -7.77 11.93 -5.31
CA VAL A 71 -7.61 13.17 -6.06
C VAL A 71 -8.95 13.57 -6.67
N GLN A 72 -9.45 14.72 -6.24
CA GLN A 72 -10.64 15.39 -6.78
C GLN A 72 -10.33 16.87 -7.07
N ASN A 73 -10.96 17.83 -6.39
CA ASN A 73 -10.55 19.25 -6.35
C ASN A 73 -9.21 19.46 -5.64
N GLN A 74 -8.94 18.63 -4.64
CA GLN A 74 -7.73 18.59 -3.83
C GLN A 74 -7.22 17.14 -3.73
N HIS A 75 -5.97 16.97 -3.32
CA HIS A 75 -5.48 15.66 -2.90
C HIS A 75 -5.80 15.46 -1.43
N GLU A 76 -6.22 14.26 -1.06
CA GLU A 76 -6.58 13.90 0.30
C GLU A 76 -5.98 12.53 0.64
N CYS A 77 -5.36 12.42 1.80
CA CYS A 77 -4.84 11.16 2.31
C CYS A 77 -5.95 10.47 3.13
N LEU A 78 -6.58 9.43 2.58
CA LEU A 78 -7.56 8.62 3.33
C LEU A 78 -6.89 7.58 4.21
N LEU A 79 -5.71 7.11 3.80
CA LEU A 79 -4.95 6.11 4.53
C LEU A 79 -3.46 6.48 4.50
N PRO A 80 -2.89 6.94 5.63
CA PRO A 80 -1.43 7.05 5.73
C PRO A 80 -0.81 5.65 5.67
N PHE A 81 0.51 5.55 5.53
CA PHE A 81 1.14 4.23 5.46
C PHE A 81 0.78 3.32 6.64
N VAL A 82 0.20 2.16 6.32
CA VAL A 82 -0.14 1.10 7.27
C VAL A 82 0.37 -0.24 6.80
N GLN A 83 0.66 -1.13 7.75
CA GLN A 83 0.89 -2.53 7.42
C GLN A 83 -0.42 -3.16 6.97
N VAL A 84 -0.48 -3.78 5.80
CA VAL A 84 -1.73 -4.38 5.31
C VAL A 84 -2.14 -5.53 6.22
N LYS A 85 -1.21 -6.42 6.55
CA LYS A 85 -1.46 -7.51 7.49
C LYS A 85 -1.64 -6.96 8.91
N GLY A 86 -2.79 -7.27 9.52
CA GLY A 86 -3.14 -6.81 10.87
C GLY A 86 -3.87 -5.46 10.94
N SER A 87 -4.02 -4.73 9.84
CA SER A 87 -4.72 -3.43 9.82
C SER A 87 -6.09 -3.46 9.15
N PHE A 88 -6.74 -4.63 9.03
CA PHE A 88 -8.03 -4.76 8.34
C PHE A 88 -9.11 -3.77 8.82
N PRO A 89 -9.27 -3.49 10.14
CA PRO A 89 -10.21 -2.46 10.58
C PRO A 89 -9.93 -1.06 10.01
N ARG A 90 -8.65 -0.65 9.92
CA ARG A 90 -8.26 0.64 9.33
C ARG A 90 -8.48 0.68 7.83
N LEU A 91 -8.22 -0.44 7.15
CA LEU A 91 -8.49 -0.60 5.72
C LEU A 91 -9.99 -0.50 5.42
N GLN A 92 -10.83 -1.10 6.26
CA GLN A 92 -12.29 -1.02 6.19
C GLN A 92 -12.82 0.40 6.40
N THR A 93 -12.26 1.14 7.37
CA THR A 93 -12.58 2.57 7.56
C THR A 93 -12.23 3.37 6.30
N CYS A 94 -11.04 3.18 5.74
CA CYS A 94 -10.63 3.85 4.50
C CYS A 94 -11.57 3.53 3.32
N ILE A 95 -12.02 2.29 3.15
CA ILE A 95 -13.01 1.92 2.12
C ILE A 95 -14.36 2.63 2.38
N SER A 96 -14.77 2.71 3.64
CA SER A 96 -16.02 3.38 4.01
C SER A 96 -15.99 4.88 3.71
N GLU A 97 -14.86 5.53 4.01
CA GLU A 97 -14.61 6.92 3.63
C GLU A 97 -14.61 7.10 2.11
N LEU A 98 -13.91 6.23 1.37
CA LEU A 98 -13.88 6.25 -0.10
C LEU A 98 -15.30 6.12 -0.68
N ARG A 99 -16.13 5.26 -0.10
CA ARG A 99 -17.54 5.04 -0.51
C ARG A 99 -18.44 6.25 -0.22
N SER A 100 -18.09 7.03 0.80
CA SER A 100 -18.83 8.23 1.22
C SER A 100 -18.51 9.47 0.39
N LEU A 101 -17.48 9.42 -0.45
CA LEU A 101 -17.08 10.55 -1.28
C LEU A 101 -18.21 11.00 -2.22
N PRO A 102 -18.32 12.32 -2.46
CA PRO A 102 -19.35 12.87 -3.33
C PRO A 102 -19.25 12.28 -4.74
N ARG A 103 -20.38 11.80 -5.26
CA ARG A 103 -20.49 11.17 -6.59
C ARG A 103 -20.71 12.18 -7.72
N GLU A 104 -21.14 13.38 -7.35
CA GLU A 104 -21.59 14.44 -8.23
C GLU A 104 -20.91 15.76 -7.84
N GLY A 105 -20.64 16.61 -8.83
CA GLY A 105 -20.03 17.92 -8.62
C GLY A 105 -19.23 18.41 -9.83
N SER A 106 -18.99 19.73 -9.93
CA SER A 106 -18.06 20.30 -10.90
C SER A 106 -16.68 20.44 -10.26
N PHE A 107 -15.74 19.59 -10.66
CA PHE A 107 -14.37 19.63 -10.12
C PHE A 107 -13.47 20.43 -11.06
N GLN A 108 -12.90 21.52 -10.56
CA GLN A 108 -11.97 22.35 -11.34
C GLN A 108 -10.56 21.77 -11.21
N GLN A 109 -10.01 21.30 -12.32
CA GLN A 109 -8.64 20.80 -12.33
C GLN A 109 -7.65 21.96 -12.34
N LYS A 110 -7.20 22.37 -11.16
CA LYS A 110 -6.14 23.37 -10.99
C LYS A 110 -4.84 22.68 -10.57
N GLY A 111 -3.89 22.56 -11.50
CA GLY A 111 -2.56 21.98 -11.26
C GLY A 111 -2.51 20.44 -11.24
N ASP A 112 -1.30 19.88 -11.16
CA ASP A 112 -1.07 18.42 -11.11
C ASP A 112 -1.26 17.88 -9.68
N ARG A 113 -2.52 17.63 -9.32
CA ARG A 113 -2.91 17.10 -8.01
C ARG A 113 -2.38 15.69 -7.75
N VAL A 114 -2.15 14.92 -8.81
CA VAL A 114 -1.58 13.58 -8.69
C VAL A 114 -0.12 13.70 -8.25
N MET A 115 0.64 14.60 -8.87
CA MET A 115 2.01 14.85 -8.42
C MET A 115 2.08 15.33 -6.97
N GLN A 116 1.12 16.15 -6.53
CA GLN A 116 1.05 16.57 -5.12
C GLN A 116 0.81 15.37 -4.18
N ALA A 117 -0.14 14.48 -4.51
CA ALA A 117 -0.37 13.26 -3.74
C ALA A 117 0.85 12.34 -3.71
N VAL A 118 1.58 12.21 -4.83
CA VAL A 118 2.84 11.46 -4.89
C VAL A 118 3.89 12.08 -3.97
N GLN A 119 4.06 13.41 -4.02
CA GLN A 119 5.03 14.12 -3.19
C GLN A 119 4.72 13.98 -1.70
N ASP A 120 3.45 14.13 -1.31
CA ASP A 120 3.02 13.94 0.07
C ASP A 120 3.24 12.49 0.54
N GLY A 121 2.84 11.51 -0.26
CA GLY A 121 3.08 10.09 0.05
C GLY A 121 4.57 9.76 0.18
N LEU A 122 5.42 10.28 -0.70
CA LEU A 122 6.88 10.11 -0.56
C LEU A 122 7.43 10.75 0.71
N GLN A 123 6.89 11.90 1.12
CA GLN A 123 7.27 12.55 2.38
C GLN A 123 6.82 11.73 3.59
N GLN A 124 5.57 11.23 3.60
CA GLN A 124 5.08 10.32 4.63
C GLN A 124 5.92 9.05 4.70
N PHE A 125 6.30 8.47 3.57
CA PHE A 125 7.14 7.27 3.52
C PHE A 125 8.52 7.51 4.15
N LYS A 126 9.16 8.64 3.85
CA LYS A 126 10.44 9.03 4.45
C LYS A 126 10.33 9.16 5.97
N GLN A 127 9.24 9.71 6.47
CA GLN A 127 9.00 9.80 7.91
C GLN A 127 8.74 8.42 8.52
N TYR A 128 7.88 7.61 7.91
CA TYR A 128 7.57 6.26 8.33
C TYR A 128 8.83 5.40 8.47
N THR A 129 9.68 5.40 7.44
CA THR A 129 10.93 4.63 7.44
C THR A 129 11.91 5.10 8.50
N ARG A 130 12.04 6.42 8.74
CA ARG A 130 12.90 6.96 9.81
C ARG A 130 12.47 6.54 11.21
N HIS A 131 11.16 6.41 11.44
CA HIS A 131 10.63 6.04 12.75
C HIS A 131 10.56 4.53 12.99
N MET A 132 10.31 3.73 11.95
CA MET A 132 10.09 2.29 12.07
C MET A 132 11.33 1.43 11.81
N LEU A 133 12.29 1.93 11.03
CA LEU A 133 13.57 1.24 10.78
C LEU A 133 14.67 2.00 11.53
N ALA A 134 14.87 1.63 12.80
CA ALA A 134 16.00 2.13 13.58
C ALA A 134 17.31 1.65 12.93
N GLY A 135 17.94 2.52 12.14
CA GLY A 135 19.30 2.33 11.65
C GLY A 135 19.41 1.88 10.20
N GLY A 136 19.80 2.83 9.34
CA GLY A 136 20.33 2.54 8.00
C GLY A 136 19.58 3.26 6.88
N SER A 137 20.32 4.01 6.07
CA SER A 137 19.84 4.52 4.79
C SER A 137 19.65 3.33 3.83
N VAL A 138 18.47 2.72 3.87
CA VAL A 138 18.06 1.74 2.85
C VAL A 138 17.57 2.49 1.62
N ASN A 139 18.22 2.25 0.48
CA ASN A 139 17.69 2.60 -0.83
C ASN A 139 16.32 1.93 -0.97
N SER A 140 15.26 2.70 -0.74
CA SER A 140 13.89 2.20 -0.68
C SER A 140 13.12 2.76 -1.86
N SER A 141 12.53 1.86 -2.62
CA SER A 141 11.63 2.20 -3.72
C SER A 141 10.19 2.13 -3.23
N VAL A 142 9.34 2.98 -3.80
CA VAL A 142 7.89 2.97 -3.55
C VAL A 142 7.21 2.82 -4.89
N GLU A 143 6.26 1.91 -4.97
CA GLU A 143 5.44 1.74 -6.16
C GLU A 143 4.22 2.67 -6.07
N VAL A 144 3.93 3.37 -7.18
CA VAL A 144 2.79 4.30 -7.26
C VAL A 144 1.82 3.76 -8.29
N SER A 145 0.60 3.45 -7.85
CA SER A 145 -0.48 2.98 -8.70
C SER A 145 -1.60 4.02 -8.76
N ARG A 146 -2.06 4.37 -9.97
CA ARG A 146 -3.19 5.28 -10.17
C ARG A 146 -4.40 4.52 -10.70
N VAL A 147 -5.54 4.67 -10.02
CA VAL A 147 -6.82 4.09 -10.44
C VAL A 147 -7.65 5.19 -11.11
N LEU A 148 -8.02 5.00 -12.37
CA LEU A 148 -8.82 5.94 -13.16
C LEU A 148 -10.19 5.33 -13.45
N GLY A 149 -11.27 6.06 -13.18
CA GLY A 149 -12.60 5.71 -13.70
C GLY A 149 -12.62 5.86 -15.22
N ARG A 150 -13.06 4.83 -15.93
CA ARG A 150 -13.27 4.82 -17.39
C ARG A 150 -14.73 4.52 -17.70
#